data_AF-A0AAW2PMC3-F1
#
_entry.id   AF-A0AAW2PMC3-F1
#
_cell.length_a   1.000
_cell.length_b   1.000
_cell.length_c   1.000
_cell.angle_alpha   90.00
_cell.angle_beta   90.00
_cell.angle_gamma   90.00
#
_symmetry.space_group_name_H-M   'P 1'
#
loop_
_entity.id
_entity.type
_entity.pdbx_description
1 polymer ?
#
loop_
_entity_poly.entity_id
_entity_poly.type
_entity_poly.pdbx_seq_one_letter_code
_entity_poly.pdbx_strand_id
1 'polypeptide(L)'
;MTFQLMGLPNMYGYTWAFHLQHGRKTSYFDFHQQFLRAGHPYKRNKKAFTKDRVEKNEAPLRANREKIWRSVRHFKSAIEDPINYPPGYGTEHKWMKRSIFWDLPYWTTNMIRRNLDVMHIEKNVFDNIFNTLMNIKGKTKYNLNARKDIGIICNGPEIAVDEDRPKSIAKAVYTLDKFQKRKI
;
A
#
# COMPACT_ATOMS: atom_id res chain seq x y z
N MET A 1 -13.20 4.91 5.51
CA MET A 1 -12.23 5.90 6.00
C MET A 1 -10.83 5.42 5.62
N THR A 2 -10.32 5.85 4.47
CA THR A 2 -8.98 5.46 3.99
C THR A 2 -7.94 6.23 4.80
N PHE A 3 -7.35 5.57 5.80
CA PHE A 3 -6.07 5.99 6.37
C PHE A 3 -4.98 5.77 5.31
N GLN A 4 -5.00 6.60 4.26
CA GLN A 4 -3.93 6.64 3.28
C GLN A 4 -2.89 7.63 3.81
N LEU A 5 -1.64 7.15 3.89
CA LEU A 5 -0.41 7.94 3.97
C LEU A 5 0.12 8.33 5.36
N MET A 6 0.30 7.37 6.27
CA MET A 6 1.32 7.48 7.34
C MET A 6 2.30 6.31 7.42
N GLY A 7 2.37 5.46 6.38
CA GLY A 7 3.28 4.31 6.35
C GLY A 7 4.66 4.60 5.75
N LEU A 8 4.77 5.54 4.82
CA LEU A 8 6.03 5.91 4.18
C LEU A 8 6.00 7.40 3.91
N PRO A 9 6.90 8.20 4.51
CA PRO A 9 6.91 9.61 4.21
C PRO A 9 7.30 9.76 2.74
N ASN A 10 6.51 10.52 2.00
CA ASN A 10 6.90 11.05 0.72
C ASN A 10 8.12 11.95 0.98
N MET A 11 9.31 11.40 0.79
CA MET A 11 10.54 12.12 1.05
C MET A 11 11.09 12.61 -0.28
N TYR A 12 11.20 13.92 -0.39
CA TYR A 12 11.95 14.59 -1.46
C TYR A 12 11.39 14.40 -2.87
N GLY A 13 10.07 14.30 -3.05
CA GLY A 13 9.44 14.27 -4.37
C GLY A 13 9.54 12.92 -5.10
N TYR A 14 10.30 11.96 -4.58
CA TYR A 14 10.34 10.59 -5.09
C TYR A 14 9.25 9.74 -4.43
N THR A 15 8.08 9.70 -5.04
CA THR A 15 7.17 8.59 -4.80
C THR A 15 7.43 7.52 -5.84
N TRP A 16 8.06 6.42 -5.45
CA TRP A 16 8.03 5.17 -6.22
C TRP A 16 6.66 4.49 -6.17
N ALA A 17 5.66 5.16 -5.58
CA ALA A 17 4.27 4.78 -5.69
C ALA A 17 3.79 5.01 -7.11
N PHE A 18 3.04 4.04 -7.64
CA PHE A 18 2.45 4.11 -8.97
C PHE A 18 0.95 3.85 -8.89
N HIS A 19 0.21 4.28 -9.90
CA HIS A 19 -1.23 4.03 -9.97
C HIS A 19 -1.50 2.71 -10.67
N LEU A 20 -2.28 1.84 -10.01
CA LEU A 20 -2.81 0.62 -10.59
C LEU A 20 -3.80 0.98 -11.72
N GLN A 21 -3.61 0.39 -12.90
CA GLN A 21 -4.39 0.73 -14.09
C GLN A 21 -5.86 0.35 -13.94
N HIS A 22 -6.14 -0.84 -13.40
CA HIS A 22 -7.50 -1.35 -13.24
C HIS A 22 -8.04 -1.08 -11.84
N GLY A 23 -7.22 -1.23 -10.82
CA GLY A 23 -7.58 -0.97 -9.42
C GLY A 23 -7.81 0.51 -9.12
N ARG A 24 -7.26 1.42 -9.95
CA ARG A 24 -7.34 2.89 -9.81
C ARG A 24 -6.91 3.41 -8.44
N LYS A 25 -5.96 2.71 -7.81
CA LYS A 25 -5.39 3.04 -6.50
C LYS A 25 -3.90 3.23 -6.61
N THR A 26 -3.37 4.12 -5.78
CA THR A 26 -1.93 4.24 -5.58
C THR A 26 -1.41 3.00 -4.85
N SER A 27 -0.37 2.37 -5.39
CA SER A 27 0.28 1.18 -4.84
C SER A 27 1.74 1.47 -4.52
N TYR A 28 2.23 0.82 -3.47
CA TYR A 28 3.64 0.79 -3.05
C TYR A 28 4.23 -0.62 -3.19
N PHE A 29 3.65 -1.43 -4.07
CA PHE A 29 4.06 -2.82 -4.28
C PHE A 29 5.58 -2.91 -4.52
N ASP A 30 6.22 -3.88 -3.87
CA ASP A 30 7.68 -4.15 -3.87
C ASP A 30 8.63 -3.06 -3.38
N PHE A 31 8.11 -1.95 -2.86
CA PHE A 31 8.94 -0.91 -2.27
C PHE A 31 9.75 -1.41 -1.05
N HIS A 32 9.20 -2.41 -0.35
CA HIS A 32 9.84 -3.01 0.82
C HIS A 32 11.22 -3.64 0.52
N GLN A 33 11.52 -3.99 -0.73
CA GLN A 33 12.82 -4.54 -1.13
C GLN A 33 13.97 -3.56 -0.92
N GLN A 34 13.73 -2.25 -0.99
CA GLN A 34 14.77 -1.23 -0.83
C GLN A 34 15.45 -1.29 0.53
N PHE A 35 14.69 -1.69 1.57
CA PHE A 35 15.18 -1.85 2.94
C PHE A 35 16.08 -3.08 3.13
N LEU A 36 16.16 -3.97 2.15
CA LEU A 36 17.08 -5.12 2.18
C LEU A 36 18.53 -4.67 1.92
N ARG A 37 19.50 -5.45 2.40
CA ARG A 37 20.93 -5.20 2.15
C ARG A 37 21.24 -5.31 0.65
N ALA A 38 22.26 -4.60 0.16
CA ALA A 38 22.59 -4.52 -1.27
C ALA A 38 22.83 -5.90 -1.95
N GLY A 39 23.38 -6.87 -1.23
CA GLY A 39 23.62 -8.23 -1.73
C GLY A 39 22.46 -9.21 -1.54
N HIS A 40 21.32 -8.78 -1.01
CA HIS A 40 20.24 -9.70 -0.65
C HIS A 40 19.64 -10.38 -1.90
N PRO A 41 19.47 -11.72 -1.95
CA PRO A 41 18.97 -12.43 -3.13
C PRO A 41 17.66 -11.88 -3.68
N TYR A 42 16.74 -11.46 -2.81
CA TYR A 42 15.45 -10.89 -3.23
C TYR A 42 15.56 -9.58 -4.00
N LYS A 43 16.64 -8.80 -3.86
CA LYS A 43 16.88 -7.62 -4.71
C LYS A 43 17.11 -7.99 -6.18
N ARG A 44 17.60 -9.21 -6.44
CA ARG A 44 17.89 -9.74 -7.79
C ARG A 44 16.77 -10.64 -8.32
N ASN A 45 15.71 -10.86 -7.56
CA ASN A 45 14.65 -11.77 -7.91
C ASN A 45 13.62 -11.10 -8.84
N LYS A 46 13.74 -11.42 -10.13
CA LYS A 46 12.87 -10.90 -11.21
C LYS A 46 11.51 -11.63 -11.32
N LYS A 47 11.31 -12.73 -10.58
CA LYS A 47 10.14 -13.62 -10.73
C LYS A 47 9.13 -13.43 -9.60
N ALA A 48 9.57 -13.41 -8.34
CA ALA A 48 8.67 -13.37 -7.18
C ALA A 48 8.06 -11.98 -6.89
N PHE A 49 8.53 -10.96 -7.60
CA PHE A 49 8.21 -9.55 -7.37
C PHE A 49 7.82 -8.90 -8.70
N THR A 50 8.06 -7.61 -8.84
CA THR A 50 7.76 -6.82 -10.03
C THR A 50 8.48 -7.44 -11.21
N LYS A 51 7.72 -7.77 -12.25
CA LYS A 51 8.22 -8.53 -13.39
C LYS A 51 9.45 -7.88 -14.00
N ASP A 52 10.49 -8.70 -14.17
CA ASP A 52 11.74 -8.32 -14.82
C ASP A 52 12.52 -7.18 -14.16
N ARG A 53 12.16 -6.80 -12.92
CA ARG A 53 12.79 -5.74 -12.16
C ARG A 53 13.89 -6.28 -11.25
N VAL A 54 15.00 -5.53 -11.17
CA VAL A 54 16.05 -5.72 -10.17
C VAL A 54 16.07 -4.47 -9.30
N GLU A 55 15.92 -4.64 -7.99
CA GLU A 55 15.98 -3.54 -7.04
C GLU A 55 17.43 -3.19 -6.75
N LYS A 56 17.87 -2.03 -7.25
CA LYS A 56 19.21 -1.49 -7.02
C LYS A 56 19.22 -0.29 -6.08
N ASN A 57 18.04 0.24 -5.73
CA ASN A 57 17.97 1.42 -4.88
C ASN A 57 18.37 1.07 -3.45
N GLU A 58 18.97 2.06 -2.81
CA GLU A 58 19.21 2.06 -1.37
C GLU A 58 17.91 2.33 -0.62
N ALA A 59 17.90 2.00 0.67
CA ALA A 59 16.78 2.34 1.53
C ALA A 59 16.62 3.88 1.53
N PRO A 60 15.38 4.39 1.37
CA PRO A 60 15.15 5.82 1.41
C PRO A 60 15.64 6.38 2.76
N LEU A 61 16.31 7.52 2.70
CA LEU A 61 16.77 8.21 3.90
C LEU A 61 15.58 8.45 4.84
N ARG A 62 15.77 8.21 6.13
CA ARG A 62 14.79 8.61 7.13
C ARG A 62 14.87 10.12 7.29
N ALA A 63 13.92 10.88 6.76
CA ALA A 63 13.79 12.30 7.04
C ALA A 63 13.55 12.52 8.51
N ASN A 64 14.16 13.60 8.93
CA ASN A 64 14.00 14.17 10.24
C ASN A 64 12.53 14.61 10.45
N ARG A 65 12.00 14.28 11.64
CA ARG A 65 10.69 14.71 12.15
C ARG A 65 10.46 16.21 11.99
N GLU A 66 11.46 17.04 12.29
CA GLU A 66 11.32 18.51 12.22
C GLU A 66 11.16 18.96 10.78
N LYS A 67 11.87 18.29 9.86
CA LYS A 67 11.81 18.60 8.43
C LYS A 67 10.44 18.26 7.86
N ILE A 68 9.89 17.08 8.21
CA ILE A 68 8.53 16.68 7.81
C ILE A 68 7.51 17.67 8.38
N TRP A 69 7.63 18.01 9.67
CA TRP A 69 6.73 18.97 10.31
C TRP A 69 6.74 20.33 9.62
N ARG A 70 7.94 20.90 9.35
CA ARG A 70 8.08 22.17 8.64
C ARG A 70 7.45 22.13 7.25
N SER A 71 7.52 21.00 6.55
CA SER A 71 6.90 20.84 5.24
C SER A 71 5.37 20.77 5.30
N VAL A 72 4.77 20.20 6.35
CA VAL A 72 3.31 19.95 6.40
C VAL A 72 2.53 20.91 7.29
N ARG A 73 3.19 21.68 8.18
CA ARG A 73 2.52 22.53 9.18
C ARG A 73 1.58 23.57 8.59
N HIS A 74 1.87 24.05 7.38
CA HIS A 74 1.11 25.09 6.68
C HIS A 74 -0.16 24.56 5.99
N PHE A 75 -0.28 23.23 5.84
CA PHE A 75 -1.49 22.64 5.28
C PHE A 75 -2.60 22.60 6.34
N LYS A 76 -3.83 22.81 5.88
CA LYS A 76 -5.03 22.60 6.68
C LYS A 76 -5.17 21.11 7.04
N SER A 77 -5.79 20.85 8.19
CA SER A 77 -6.14 19.49 8.58
C SER A 77 -7.28 18.96 7.71
N ALA A 78 -7.48 17.63 7.69
CA ALA A 78 -8.60 17.03 6.97
C ALA A 78 -9.98 17.42 7.49
N ILE A 79 -10.03 17.94 8.73
CA ILE A 79 -11.24 18.44 9.39
C ILE A 79 -11.53 19.87 8.91
N GLU A 80 -10.49 20.69 8.81
CA GLU A 80 -10.58 22.09 8.39
C GLU A 80 -10.89 22.25 6.89
N ASP A 81 -10.37 21.36 6.05
CA ASP A 81 -10.60 21.40 4.61
C ASP A 81 -10.74 19.99 4.01
N PRO A 82 -11.98 19.51 3.83
CA PRO A 82 -12.21 18.15 3.38
C PRO A 82 -11.94 17.93 1.88
N ILE A 83 -11.92 18.97 1.04
CA ILE A 83 -11.99 18.81 -0.42
C ILE A 83 -10.78 19.43 -1.14
N ASN A 84 -10.09 20.39 -0.54
CA ASN A 84 -9.16 21.23 -1.29
C ASN A 84 -7.76 20.61 -1.48
N TYR A 85 -7.15 20.89 -2.64
CA TYR A 85 -5.77 20.55 -2.92
C TYR A 85 -4.89 21.77 -2.61
N PRO A 86 -3.85 21.63 -1.77
CA PRO A 86 -2.98 22.73 -1.45
C PRO A 86 -2.15 23.19 -2.67
N PRO A 87 -1.76 24.48 -2.73
CA PRO A 87 -0.87 24.99 -3.77
C PRO A 87 0.41 24.15 -3.89
N GLY A 88 0.87 23.85 -5.11
CA GLY A 88 2.06 23.02 -5.34
C GLY A 88 1.80 21.50 -5.29
N TYR A 89 0.56 21.06 -5.07
CA TYR A 89 0.19 19.65 -5.16
C TYR A 89 0.39 19.08 -6.57
N GLY A 90 1.07 17.93 -6.66
CA GLY A 90 1.32 17.21 -7.91
C GLY A 90 2.63 17.61 -8.60
N THR A 91 3.15 18.82 -8.35
CA THR A 91 4.41 19.32 -8.90
C THR A 91 5.51 19.34 -7.84
N GLU A 92 5.36 20.15 -6.79
CA GLU A 92 6.36 20.36 -5.74
C GLU A 92 6.26 19.31 -4.63
N HIS A 93 5.02 18.89 -4.31
CA HIS A 93 4.78 17.86 -3.32
C HIS A 93 3.52 17.05 -3.62
N LYS A 94 3.37 15.91 -2.94
CA LYS A 94 2.13 15.10 -2.98
C LYS A 94 1.37 15.11 -1.65
N TRP A 95 1.68 16.06 -0.77
CA TRP A 95 0.92 16.28 0.46
C TRP A 95 -0.42 16.91 0.12
N MET A 96 -1.51 16.25 0.49
CA MET A 96 -2.85 16.81 0.33
C MET A 96 -3.30 17.57 1.58
N LYS A 97 -2.94 17.06 2.77
CA LYS A 97 -3.46 17.54 4.06
C LYS A 97 -2.46 17.34 5.18
N ARG A 98 -2.59 18.12 6.25
CA ARG A 98 -1.92 17.84 7.52
C ARG A 98 -2.65 16.70 8.23
N SER A 99 -1.90 15.68 8.65
CA SER A 99 -2.47 14.60 9.47
C SER A 99 -2.95 15.15 10.82
N ILE A 100 -4.14 14.71 11.27
CA ILE A 100 -4.72 15.04 12.58
C ILE A 100 -3.78 14.66 13.73
N PHE A 101 -2.87 13.71 13.51
CA PHE A 101 -1.94 13.33 14.56
C PHE A 101 -0.99 14.48 14.92
N TRP A 102 -0.71 15.39 13.99
CA TRP A 102 0.10 16.58 14.32
C TRP A 102 -0.59 17.55 15.28
N ASP A 103 -1.91 17.47 15.44
CA ASP A 103 -2.67 18.29 16.38
C ASP A 103 -2.64 17.68 17.80
N LEU A 104 -2.16 16.44 17.95
CA LEU A 104 -2.03 15.78 19.24
C LEU A 104 -0.76 16.27 19.97
N PRO A 105 -0.86 16.73 21.22
CA PRO A 105 0.25 17.38 21.93
C PRO A 105 1.46 16.46 22.15
N TYR A 106 1.23 15.14 22.23
CA TYR A 106 2.28 14.14 22.39
C TYR A 106 2.88 13.64 21.07
N TRP A 107 2.31 14.01 19.91
CA TRP A 107 2.80 13.49 18.64
C TRP A 107 4.20 13.98 18.34
N THR A 108 4.51 15.23 18.71
CA THR A 108 5.85 15.81 18.57
C THR A 108 6.91 15.03 19.36
N THR A 109 6.56 14.55 20.55
CA THR A 109 7.44 13.82 21.48
C THR A 109 7.43 12.30 21.29
N ASN A 110 6.46 11.75 20.55
CA ASN A 110 6.38 10.31 20.33
C ASN A 110 7.55 9.80 19.46
N MET A 111 8.38 8.93 20.03
CA MET A 111 9.50 8.26 19.33
C MET A 111 9.03 7.15 18.38
N ILE A 112 7.84 6.56 18.62
CA ILE A 112 7.32 5.40 17.87
C ILE A 112 6.04 5.78 17.13
N ARG A 113 6.12 6.78 16.25
CA ARG A 113 4.98 7.20 15.38
C ARG A 113 4.55 6.14 14.36
N ARG A 114 5.31 5.05 14.24
CA ARG A 114 5.00 3.89 13.39
C ARG A 114 3.98 2.95 14.04
N ASN A 115 3.73 3.09 15.34
CA ASN A 115 2.72 2.30 16.04
C ASN A 115 1.36 2.98 15.86
N LEU A 116 0.84 2.89 14.64
CA LEU A 116 -0.54 3.21 14.33
C LEU A 116 -1.47 2.30 15.15
N ASP A 117 -2.74 2.68 15.28
CA ASP A 117 -3.74 1.91 16.03
C ASP A 117 -3.76 0.44 15.59
N VAL A 118 -3.12 -0.40 16.43
CA VAL A 118 -2.83 -1.81 16.17
C VAL A 118 -4.13 -2.57 15.95
N MET A 119 -5.16 -2.27 16.73
CA MET A 119 -6.46 -2.95 16.66
C MET A 119 -7.09 -2.77 15.28
N HIS A 120 -7.10 -1.55 14.74
CA HIS A 120 -7.69 -1.29 13.43
C HIS A 120 -6.85 -1.88 12.29
N ILE A 121 -5.53 -1.89 12.41
CA ILE A 121 -4.64 -2.48 11.40
C ILE A 121 -4.77 -4.00 11.40
N GLU A 122 -4.65 -4.63 12.56
CA GLU A 122 -4.76 -6.08 12.72
C GLU A 122 -6.13 -6.57 12.27
N LYS A 123 -7.22 -5.90 12.67
CA LYS A 123 -8.56 -6.24 12.20
C LYS A 123 -8.66 -6.16 10.68
N ASN A 124 -8.15 -5.08 10.07
CA ASN A 124 -8.17 -4.95 8.61
C ASN A 124 -7.34 -6.02 7.91
N VAL A 125 -6.15 -6.34 8.42
CA VAL A 125 -5.27 -7.38 7.85
C VAL A 125 -5.93 -8.75 8.00
N PHE A 126 -6.42 -9.08 9.19
CA PHE A 126 -7.12 -10.32 9.49
C PHE A 126 -8.36 -10.48 8.60
N ASP A 127 -9.25 -9.49 8.56
CA ASP A 127 -10.46 -9.53 7.75
C ASP A 127 -10.10 -9.75 6.27
N ASN A 128 -9.07 -9.07 5.75
CA ASN A 128 -8.66 -9.24 4.35
C ASN A 128 -8.13 -10.66 4.08
N ILE A 129 -7.29 -11.21 4.96
CA ILE A 129 -6.76 -12.57 4.83
C ILE A 129 -7.90 -13.59 4.94
N PHE A 130 -8.72 -13.49 5.99
CA PHE A 130 -9.82 -14.40 6.26
C PHE A 130 -10.87 -14.40 5.14
N ASN A 131 -11.31 -13.22 4.68
CA ASN A 131 -12.27 -13.12 3.58
C ASN A 131 -11.74 -13.74 2.27
N THR A 132 -10.42 -13.68 2.05
CA THR A 132 -9.78 -14.28 0.88
C THR A 132 -9.64 -15.79 1.01
N LEU A 133 -9.21 -16.30 2.17
CA LEU A 133 -9.13 -17.74 2.48
C LEU A 133 -10.50 -18.40 2.36
N MET A 134 -11.54 -17.76 2.90
CA MET A 134 -12.91 -18.26 2.88
C MET A 134 -13.64 -18.02 1.55
N ASN A 135 -13.05 -17.24 0.64
CA ASN A 135 -13.64 -16.82 -0.63
C ASN A 135 -15.07 -16.26 -0.47
N ILE A 136 -15.22 -15.31 0.45
CA ILE A 136 -16.51 -14.68 0.74
C ILE A 136 -16.84 -13.69 -0.39
N LYS A 137 -17.94 -13.94 -1.09
CA LYS A 137 -18.41 -13.12 -2.22
C LYS A 137 -18.57 -11.66 -1.76
N GLY A 138 -17.97 -10.74 -2.50
CA GLY A 138 -18.04 -9.28 -2.24
C GLY A 138 -17.11 -8.75 -1.15
N LYS A 139 -16.49 -9.61 -0.33
CA LYS A 139 -15.54 -9.17 0.73
C LYS A 139 -14.07 -9.42 0.37
N THR A 140 -13.80 -10.36 -0.53
CA THR A 140 -12.43 -10.67 -0.98
C THR A 140 -11.78 -9.50 -1.72
N LYS A 141 -10.49 -9.28 -1.46
CA LYS A 141 -9.67 -8.31 -2.20
C LYS A 141 -9.15 -8.87 -3.53
N TYR A 142 -9.35 -10.16 -3.79
CA TYR A 142 -9.09 -10.81 -5.09
C TYR A 142 -10.25 -10.53 -6.05
N ASN A 143 -10.32 -9.30 -6.57
CA ASN A 143 -11.27 -8.92 -7.60
C ASN A 143 -10.64 -8.99 -9.01
N LEU A 144 -11.48 -8.86 -10.04
CA LEU A 144 -11.04 -8.92 -11.44
C LEU A 144 -9.97 -7.86 -11.77
N ASN A 145 -10.16 -6.63 -11.28
CA ASN A 145 -9.22 -5.54 -11.51
C ASN A 145 -7.83 -5.85 -10.91
N ALA A 146 -7.79 -6.40 -9.70
CA ALA A 146 -6.54 -6.81 -9.06
C ALA A 146 -5.82 -7.89 -9.88
N ARG A 147 -6.54 -8.80 -10.55
CA ARG A 147 -5.92 -9.84 -11.40
C ARG A 147 -5.32 -9.29 -12.67
N LYS A 148 -5.98 -8.33 -13.30
CA LYS A 148 -5.42 -7.60 -14.44
C LYS A 148 -4.17 -6.83 -14.05
N ASP A 149 -4.24 -6.10 -12.93
CA ASP A 149 -3.07 -5.39 -12.39
C ASP A 149 -1.92 -6.36 -12.08
N ILE A 150 -2.20 -7.56 -11.54
CA ILE A 150 -1.17 -8.60 -11.31
C ILE A 150 -0.52 -9.03 -12.63
N GLY A 151 -1.27 -9.26 -13.71
CA GLY A 151 -0.69 -9.59 -15.02
C GLY A 151 0.19 -8.47 -15.59
N ILE A 152 -0.13 -7.22 -15.27
CA ILE A 152 0.67 -6.06 -15.68
C ILE A 152 1.94 -5.96 -14.84
N ILE A 153 1.89 -6.20 -13.53
CA ILE A 153 2.96 -5.84 -12.59
C ILE A 153 3.86 -7.03 -12.24
N CYS A 154 3.33 -8.24 -12.17
CA CYS A 154 4.00 -9.42 -11.61
C CYS A 154 4.15 -10.54 -12.64
N ASN A 155 5.09 -11.45 -12.38
CA ASN A 155 5.26 -12.70 -13.14
C ASN A 155 4.37 -13.79 -12.54
N GLY A 156 3.07 -13.78 -12.88
CA GLY A 156 2.07 -14.71 -12.31
C GLY A 156 0.91 -15.04 -13.26
N PRO A 157 1.17 -15.74 -14.38
CA PRO A 157 0.16 -16.02 -15.41
C PRO A 157 -1.02 -16.85 -14.89
N GLU A 158 -0.80 -17.69 -13.89
CA GLU A 158 -1.85 -18.56 -13.30
C GLU A 158 -2.98 -17.78 -12.61
N ILE A 159 -2.68 -16.56 -12.15
CA ILE A 159 -3.61 -15.72 -11.38
C ILE A 159 -4.09 -14.53 -12.23
N ALA A 160 -3.30 -14.11 -13.22
CA ALA A 160 -3.63 -13.05 -14.16
C ALA A 160 -4.84 -13.43 -15.01
N VAL A 161 -5.65 -12.42 -15.35
CA VAL A 161 -6.83 -12.57 -16.20
C VAL A 161 -6.87 -11.36 -17.12
N ASP A 162 -6.87 -11.59 -18.43
CA ASP A 162 -6.91 -10.51 -19.43
C ASP A 162 -8.33 -10.18 -19.89
N GLU A 163 -9.30 -11.07 -19.69
CA GLU A 163 -10.69 -10.88 -20.13
C GLU A 163 -11.47 -9.89 -19.23
N ASP A 164 -12.33 -9.07 -19.86
CA ASP A 164 -13.26 -8.17 -19.17
C ASP A 164 -14.41 -8.90 -18.46
N ARG A 165 -14.82 -10.05 -18.99
CA ARG A 165 -15.90 -10.88 -18.43
C ARG A 165 -15.53 -12.36 -18.47
N PRO A 166 -14.56 -12.78 -17.63
CA PRO A 166 -14.19 -14.19 -17.57
C PRO A 166 -15.38 -15.03 -17.13
N LYS A 167 -15.62 -16.16 -17.81
CA LYS A 167 -16.69 -17.13 -17.46
C LYS A 167 -16.53 -17.65 -16.02
N SER A 168 -15.29 -17.81 -15.56
CA SER A 168 -14.97 -18.08 -14.17
C SER A 168 -13.62 -17.46 -13.81
N ILE A 169 -13.52 -16.93 -12.61
CA ILE A 169 -12.26 -16.47 -12.04
C ILE A 169 -11.74 -17.63 -11.18
N ALA A 170 -10.57 -18.16 -11.51
CA ALA A 170 -9.93 -19.20 -10.69
C ALA A 170 -9.86 -18.75 -9.22
N LYS A 171 -9.93 -19.65 -8.23
CA LYS A 171 -9.79 -19.22 -6.83
C LYS A 171 -8.35 -18.81 -6.54
N ALA A 172 -8.10 -18.09 -5.45
CA ALA A 172 -6.72 -17.92 -5.01
C ALA A 172 -6.15 -19.30 -4.63
N VAL A 173 -4.85 -19.50 -4.82
CA VAL A 173 -4.17 -20.79 -4.57
C VAL A 173 -4.39 -21.29 -3.13
N TYR A 174 -4.52 -20.35 -2.19
CA TYR A 174 -4.71 -20.63 -0.77
C TYR A 174 -6.18 -20.57 -0.33
N THR A 175 -7.15 -20.48 -1.24
CA THR A 175 -8.57 -20.57 -0.88
C THR A 175 -8.88 -21.97 -0.34
N LEU A 176 -9.48 -22.02 0.85
CA LEU A 176 -9.82 -23.29 1.48
C LEU A 176 -10.91 -24.04 0.70
N ASP A 177 -10.80 -25.36 0.69
CA ASP A 177 -11.86 -26.24 0.18
C ASP A 177 -13.05 -26.32 1.16
N LYS A 178 -14.11 -27.01 0.74
CA LYS A 178 -15.34 -27.12 1.56
C LYS A 178 -15.12 -27.92 2.85
N PHE A 179 -14.20 -28.89 2.86
CA PHE A 179 -13.90 -29.72 4.02
C PHE A 179 -13.00 -29.00 5.02
N GLN A 180 -11.99 -28.28 4.55
CA GLN A 180 -11.11 -27.44 5.36
C GLN A 180 -11.90 -26.35 6.08
N LYS A 181 -12.87 -25.73 5.40
CA LYS A 181 -13.76 -24.72 6.01
C LYS A 181 -14.64 -25.25 7.14
N ARG A 182 -14.95 -26.55 7.15
CA ARG A 182 -15.78 -27.16 8.20
C ARG A 182 -14.99 -27.46 9.48
N LYS A 183 -13.65 -27.41 9.41
CA LYS A 183 -12.75 -27.69 10.54
C LYS A 183 -12.31 -26.44 11.30
N ILE A 184 -12.68 -25.25 10.80
CA ILE A 184 -12.40 -23.94 11.38
C ILE A 184 -13.67 -23.46 12.07
#